data_AF-A0A6H1KRG0-F1
#
_entry.id   AF-A0A6H1KRG0-F1
#
_cell.length_a   1.000
_cell.length_b   1.000
_cell.length_c   1.000
_cell.angle_alpha   90.00
_cell.angle_beta   90.00
_cell.angle_gamma   90.00
#
_symmetry.space_group_name_H-M   'P 1'
#
loop_
_entity.id
_entity.type
_entity.pdbx_description
1 polymer ?
#
loop_
_entity_poly.entity_id
_entity_poly.type
_entity_poly.pdbx_seq_one_letter_code
_entity_poly.pdbx_strand_id
1 'polypeptide(L)' 'MHLPYQRGRLDDLQDDPAAYDTVLAAVTEEALARLTPDGNLEHPATVQDIGDTSLGITSLLALATNCARAASRWRSTTG' A
#
# COMPACT_ATOMS: atom_id res chain seq x y z
N MET A 1 24.69 -14.27 -1.11
CA MET A 1 23.85 -13.38 -1.94
C MET A 1 24.64 -12.10 -2.20
N HIS A 2 25.07 -11.89 -3.44
CA HIS A 2 25.66 -10.63 -3.89
C HIS A 2 24.53 -9.89 -4.62
N LEU A 3 23.92 -8.91 -3.96
CA LEU A 3 22.94 -8.04 -4.63
C LEU A 3 23.74 -7.15 -5.58
N PRO A 4 23.57 -7.28 -6.92
CA PRO A 4 24.22 -6.35 -7.83
C PRO A 4 23.75 -4.94 -7.49
N TYR A 5 24.70 -4.01 -7.48
CA TYR A 5 24.52 -2.57 -7.25
C TYR A 5 23.11 -2.07 -7.62
N GLN A 6 22.37 -1.63 -6.62
CA GLN A 6 21.00 -1.11 -6.79
C GLN A 6 21.10 0.23 -7.52
N ARG A 7 20.72 0.24 -8.81
CA ARG A 7 20.75 1.43 -9.68
C ARG A 7 19.62 2.38 -9.31
N GLY A 8 19.82 3.19 -8.28
CA GLY A 8 18.83 4.18 -7.86
C GLY A 8 17.47 3.59 -7.51
N ARG A 9 16.45 4.45 -7.36
CA ARG A 9 15.06 4.01 -7.26
C ARG A 9 14.64 3.44 -8.61
N LEU A 10 14.01 2.27 -8.60
CA LEU A 10 13.52 1.63 -9.83
C LEU A 10 12.24 2.30 -10.34
N ASP A 11 11.51 2.94 -9.43
CA ASP A 11 10.40 3.82 -9.76
C ASP A 11 10.93 5.18 -10.26
N ASP A 12 10.42 5.64 -11.40
CA ASP A 12 10.61 7.02 -11.89
C ASP A 12 9.76 8.03 -11.07
N LEU A 13 9.50 7.72 -9.79
CA LEU A 13 8.65 8.52 -8.93
C LEU A 13 9.45 9.71 -8.40
N GLN A 14 8.85 10.89 -8.49
CA GLN A 14 9.43 12.09 -7.90
C GLN A 14 9.55 11.90 -6.38
N ASP A 15 10.68 12.32 -5.81
CA ASP A 15 10.90 12.27 -4.37
C ASP A 15 10.17 13.43 -3.67
N ASP A 16 8.84 13.38 -3.72
CA ASP A 16 7.91 14.38 -3.20
C ASP A 16 6.77 13.67 -2.44
N PRO A 17 6.50 14.03 -1.16
CA PRO A 17 5.40 13.46 -0.38
C PRO A 17 4.06 13.40 -1.12
N ALA A 18 3.69 14.44 -1.88
CA ALA A 18 2.40 14.44 -2.59
C ALA A 18 2.36 13.45 -3.75
N ALA A 19 3.50 13.21 -4.43
CA ALA A 19 3.62 12.17 -5.43
C ALA A 19 3.40 10.77 -4.83
N TYR A 20 3.97 10.49 -3.64
CA TYR A 20 3.70 9.24 -2.92
C TYR A 20 2.25 9.09 -2.51
N ASP A 21 1.63 10.13 -1.95
CA ASP A 21 0.23 10.10 -1.53
C ASP A 21 -0.69 9.80 -2.72
N THR A 22 -0.39 10.37 -3.89
CA THR A 22 -1.14 10.11 -5.14
C THR A 22 -1.05 8.64 -5.55
N VAL A 23 0.16 8.06 -5.54
CA VAL A 23 0.35 6.65 -5.86
C VAL A 23 -0.35 5.76 -4.83
N LEU A 24 -0.20 6.05 -3.54
CA LEU A 24 -0.82 5.30 -2.46
C LEU A 24 -2.35 5.32 -2.55
N ALA A 25 -2.95 6.45 -2.89
CA ALA A 25 -4.40 6.56 -3.11
C ALA A 25 -4.83 5.68 -4.29
N ALA A 26 -4.16 5.80 -5.43
CA ALA A 26 -4.51 5.05 -6.65
C ALA A 26 -4.42 3.53 -6.45
N VAL A 27 -3.31 3.04 -5.88
CA VAL A 27 -3.15 1.59 -5.65
C VAL A 27 -4.08 1.06 -4.56
N THR A 28 -4.45 1.89 -3.59
CA THR A 28 -5.45 1.54 -2.57
C THR A 28 -6.82 1.37 -3.22
N GLU A 29 -7.24 2.31 -4.07
CA GLU A 29 -8.50 2.21 -4.81
C GLU A 29 -8.52 0.97 -5.70
N GLU A 30 -7.44 0.68 -6.41
CA GLU A 30 -7.31 -0.53 -7.23
C GLU A 30 -7.41 -1.81 -6.38
N ALA A 31 -6.69 -1.87 -5.26
CA ALA A 31 -6.73 -3.02 -4.36
C ALA A 31 -8.14 -3.25 -3.80
N LEU A 32 -8.81 -2.18 -3.36
CA LEU A 32 -10.18 -2.27 -2.85
C LEU A 32 -11.18 -2.70 -3.94
N ALA A 33 -11.00 -2.24 -5.17
CA ALA A 33 -11.84 -2.65 -6.31
C ALA A 33 -11.62 -4.11 -6.71
N ARG A 34 -10.44 -4.67 -6.43
CA ARG A 34 -10.08 -6.07 -6.72
C ARG A 34 -10.46 -7.06 -5.62
N LEU A 35 -10.85 -6.59 -4.43
CA LEU A 35 -11.29 -7.48 -3.35
C LEU A 35 -12.40 -8.40 -3.84
N THR A 36 -12.18 -9.69 -3.70
CA THR A 36 -13.19 -10.70 -4.03
C THR A 36 -14.31 -10.70 -3.00
N PRO A 37 -15.49 -11.29 -3.30
CA PRO A 37 -16.56 -11.45 -2.32
C PRO A 37 -16.13 -12.19 -1.04
N ASP A 38 -15.14 -13.08 -1.15
CA ASP A 38 -14.56 -13.81 -0.02
C ASP A 38 -13.52 -12.97 0.76
N GLY A 39 -13.29 -11.72 0.34
CA GLY A 39 -12.39 -10.78 1.00
C GLY A 39 -10.90 -11.02 0.73
N ASN A 40 -10.55 -11.81 -0.29
CA ASN A 40 -9.16 -12.08 -0.65
C ASN A 40 -8.70 -11.20 -1.83
N LEU A 41 -7.39 -11.11 -2.01
CA LEU A 41 -6.73 -10.35 -3.09
C LEU A 41 -5.92 -11.28 -4.01
N GLU A 42 -6.24 -12.58 -4.01
CA GLU A 42 -5.51 -13.56 -4.81
C GLU A 42 -5.61 -13.22 -6.30
N HIS A 43 -4.51 -13.36 -7.02
CA HIS A 43 -4.54 -13.20 -8.46
C HIS A 43 -5.42 -14.30 -9.09
N PRO A 44 -6.35 -14.01 -10.01
CA PRO A 44 -7.28 -15.02 -10.54
C PRO A 44 -6.61 -16.20 -11.28
N ALA A 45 -5.37 -16.01 -11.74
CA ALA A 45 -4.56 -17.05 -12.39
C ALA A 45 -3.70 -17.87 -11.41
N THR A 46 -3.66 -17.52 -10.13
CA THR A 46 -2.96 -18.26 -9.08
C THR A 46 -3.97 -18.94 -8.18
N VAL A 47 -3.71 -20.19 -7.80
CA VAL A 47 -4.61 -20.96 -6.94
C VAL A 47 -3.99 -21.05 -5.56
N GLN A 48 -4.70 -20.56 -4.53
CA GLN A 48 -4.25 -20.55 -3.13
C GLN A 48 -3.00 -19.70 -2.88
N ASP A 49 -2.94 -18.52 -3.51
CA ASP A 49 -1.87 -17.58 -3.22
C ASP A 49 -2.21 -16.73 -1.98
N ILE A 50 -2.06 -17.37 -0.81
CA ILE A 50 -2.21 -16.69 0.47
C ILE A 50 -1.19 -15.55 0.63
N GLY A 51 -0.08 -15.57 -0.13
CA GLY A 51 0.94 -14.53 -0.12
C GLY A 51 0.36 -13.18 -0.55
N ASP A 52 -0.29 -13.14 -1.72
CA ASP A 52 -0.92 -11.93 -2.25
C ASP A 52 -1.99 -11.38 -1.30
N THR A 53 -2.84 -12.27 -0.78
CA THR A 53 -3.90 -11.85 0.14
C THR A 53 -3.33 -11.32 1.46
N SER A 54 -2.43 -12.06 2.10
CA SER A 54 -1.87 -11.65 3.39
C SER A 54 -1.06 -10.37 3.29
N LEU A 55 -0.27 -10.21 2.23
CA LEU A 55 0.51 -9.00 1.97
C LEU A 55 -0.40 -7.80 1.68
N GLY A 56 -1.40 -7.97 0.82
CA GLY A 56 -2.33 -6.91 0.45
C GLY A 56 -3.13 -6.40 1.65
N ILE A 57 -3.75 -7.31 2.41
CA ILE A 57 -4.54 -6.95 3.60
C ILE A 57 -3.66 -6.30 4.67
N THR A 58 -2.47 -6.84 4.94
CA THR A 58 -1.55 -6.25 5.93
C THR A 58 -1.12 -4.84 5.53
N SER A 59 -0.83 -4.63 4.24
CA SER A 59 -0.45 -3.32 3.70
C SER A 59 -1.58 -2.29 3.86
N LEU A 60 -2.82 -2.66 3.54
CA LEU A 60 -3.99 -1.79 3.70
C LEU A 60 -4.23 -1.41 5.18
N LEU A 61 -4.12 -2.37 6.09
CA LEU A 61 -4.26 -2.11 7.53
C LEU A 61 -3.16 -1.18 8.07
N ALA A 62 -1.92 -1.37 7.60
CA ALA A 62 -0.80 -0.51 7.97
C ALA A 62 -1.03 0.94 7.48
N LEU A 63 -1.50 1.11 6.23
CA LEU A 63 -1.83 2.42 5.67
C LEU A 63 -2.94 3.11 6.47
N ALA A 64 -4.05 2.42 6.72
CA ALA A 64 -5.16 2.95 7.50
C ALA A 64 -4.74 3.38 8.92
N THR A 65 -3.88 2.58 9.56
CA THR A 65 -3.33 2.89 10.88
C THR A 65 -2.46 4.16 10.85
N ASN A 66 -1.63 4.32 9.83
CA ASN A 66 -0.81 5.53 9.66
C ASN A 66 -1.67 6.78 9.40
N CYS A 67 -2.69 6.69 8.55
CA CYS A 67 -3.65 7.79 8.33
C CYS A 67 -4.38 8.18 9.62
N ALA A 68 -4.85 7.21 10.40
CA ALA A 68 -5.53 7.47 11.67
C ALA A 68 -4.61 8.20 12.68
N ARG A 69 -3.33 7.82 12.74
CA ARG A 69 -2.31 8.48 13.58
C ARG A 69 -2.00 9.90 13.12
N ALA A 70 -1.93 10.13 11.81
CA ALA A 70 -1.74 11.49 11.29
C ALA A 70 -2.93 12.39 11.64
N ALA A 71 -4.16 11.87 11.49
CA ALA A 71 -5.38 12.60 11.82
C ALA A 71 -5.52 12.90 13.32
N SER A 72 -5.15 11.96 14.20
CA SER A 72 -5.17 12.19 15.65
C SER A 72 -4.12 13.22 16.06
N ARG A 73 -2.91 13.16 15.48
CA ARG A 73 -1.85 14.16 15.71
C ARG A 73 -2.29 15.56 15.28
N TRP A 74 -2.91 15.68 14.11
CA TRP A 74 -3.42 16.97 13.62
C TRP A 74 -4.45 17.57 14.60
N ARG A 75 -5.42 16.77 15.06
CA ARG A 75 -6.42 17.21 16.04
C ARG A 75 -5.82 17.68 17.36
N SER A 76 -4.72 17.08 17.81
CA SER A 76 -4.04 17.51 19.05
C SER A 76 -3.26 18.82 18.92
N THR A 77 -2.94 19.27 17.70
CA THR A 77 -2.14 20.48 17.46
C THR A 77 -2.97 21.73 17.16
N THR A 78 -4.23 21.57 16.76
CA THR A 78 -5.16 22.67 16.43
C THR A 78 -6.26 22.91 17.47
N GLY A 79 -6.18 22.24 18.63
CA GLY A 79 -7.11 22.36 19.76
C GLY A 79 -6.58 23.19 20.91
#